data_AF-A0A919YZ36-F1
#
_entry.id   AF-A0A919YZ36-F1
#
_cell.length_a   1.000
_cell.length_b   1.000
_cell.length_c   1.000
_cell.angle_alpha   90.00
_cell.angle_beta   90.00
_cell.angle_gamma   90.00
#
_symmetry.space_group_name_H-M   'P 1'
#
loop_
_entity.id
_entity.type
_entity.pdbx_description
1 polymer ?
#
loop_
_entity_poly.entity_id
_entity_poly.type
_entity_poly.pdbx_seq_one_letter_code
_entity_poly.pdbx_strand_id
1 'polypeptide(L)'
;MKRITNSRWEGYRLSDLRKDFISGVTVGVIAIPLGMAFAIASGVKPEYGLYTTIVAGIVIALLGGSRFQVGGPTGAFIPILLAIVLQYGYENLLIAGFMAGILLVVMGLLKLGTVIQYIPRPVTIGFTSGIAVIIFTGQVGNFLGLTGLEQSQSFIGNVLDIGRNLHTVQWSSVATAAVSLGLLLAIGKWLPKVPASLVSLIGSALFAAILFGDQIATIGSEFGAIPGTLPALHMPQLTWDKVVMLLGPAVTIALLGAIESLLSAVVADGMSGTRHNSNRELLGQGAANIITPLFGGIPATGAIARTAANIKSGAVSPLSAIIHGITVLIILLLFAPYASRIPLAGMAPILMLVSWNMSSRRHFMQLIRMRNGDSAVALVAFILTVFVNLTIAVGIGLVLAALLFIKRMSELLAVTKVMPAARDTSATEEGVQPSAAKEPCAPIRIYAVEGPLFFGAAQYFLNTLMDAVRSKPEVLILDLERMPFIDATGEANLHVLVRHFQGNDCLVLITGIQHQPREMLIRSGLYPRIGQTHFLARTKEAVDYALTQLDVRPCDECQICLLRQNAKATD
;
A
#
# COMPACT_ATOMS: atom_id res chain seq x y z
N MET A 1 9.19 18.94 18.84
CA MET A 1 10.12 17.80 18.66
C MET A 1 9.96 16.83 19.84
N LYS A 2 9.12 15.79 19.74
CA LYS A 2 9.11 14.70 20.73
C LYS A 2 10.33 13.82 20.46
N ARG A 3 11.21 13.67 21.46
CA ARG A 3 12.42 12.83 21.41
C ARG A 3 12.06 11.43 20.87
N ILE A 4 12.86 10.95 19.92
CA ILE A 4 12.89 9.55 19.48
C ILE A 4 13.45 8.73 20.66
N THR A 5 12.65 8.48 21.68
CA THR A 5 13.03 7.52 22.72
C THR A 5 13.06 6.14 22.08
N ASN A 6 14.23 5.50 22.14
CA ASN A 6 14.51 4.27 21.43
C ASN A 6 13.93 3.08 22.20
N SER A 7 12.60 3.03 22.33
CA SER A 7 11.87 1.97 23.06
C SER A 7 12.13 0.56 22.52
N ARG A 8 12.81 0.45 21.36
CA ARG A 8 13.25 -0.78 20.71
C ARG A 8 14.25 -1.59 21.56
N TRP A 9 14.89 -0.97 22.55
CA TRP A 9 15.93 -1.57 23.40
C TRP A 9 15.55 -1.61 24.90
N GLU A 10 14.34 -1.17 25.25
CA GLU A 10 13.91 -1.12 26.65
C GLU A 10 13.74 -2.52 27.23
N GLY A 11 14.32 -2.75 28.42
CA GLY A 11 14.16 -4.00 29.17
C GLY A 11 15.01 -5.18 28.69
N TYR A 12 16.05 -4.96 27.89
CA TYR A 12 16.89 -6.01 27.33
C TYR A 12 17.68 -6.79 28.40
N ARG A 13 17.50 -8.12 28.45
CA ARG A 13 18.19 -9.02 29.39
C ARG A 13 19.17 -9.94 28.67
N LEU A 14 20.09 -10.57 29.40
CA LEU A 14 21.04 -11.53 28.82
C LEU A 14 20.34 -12.74 28.17
N SER A 15 19.16 -13.13 28.68
CA SER A 15 18.32 -14.17 28.05
C SER A 15 17.83 -13.80 26.66
N ASP A 16 17.68 -12.50 26.38
CA ASP A 16 17.20 -11.96 25.11
C ASP A 16 18.30 -12.00 24.05
N LEU A 17 19.57 -11.84 24.46
CA LEU A 17 20.72 -12.02 23.58
C LEU A 17 20.75 -13.41 22.96
N ARG A 18 20.49 -14.45 23.74
CA ARG A 18 20.44 -15.84 23.24
C ARG A 18 19.34 -16.01 22.19
N LYS A 19 18.17 -15.42 22.42
CA LYS A 19 17.04 -15.50 21.48
C LYS A 19 17.33 -14.76 20.18
N ASP A 20 17.81 -13.52 20.27
CA ASP A 20 18.18 -12.72 19.10
C ASP A 20 19.32 -13.36 18.30
N PHE A 21 20.27 -14.01 18.97
CA PHE A 21 21.36 -14.73 18.33
C PHE A 21 20.86 -15.94 17.52
N ILE A 22 20.07 -16.81 18.16
CA ILE A 22 19.48 -17.99 17.47
C ILE A 22 18.63 -17.53 16.29
N SER A 23 17.78 -16.53 16.49
CA SER A 23 16.93 -15.99 15.43
C SER A 23 17.75 -15.35 14.31
N GLY A 24 18.77 -14.56 14.64
CA GLY A 24 19.60 -13.85 13.67
C GLY A 24 20.39 -14.82 12.79
N VAL A 25 20.97 -15.85 13.39
CA VAL A 25 21.65 -16.93 12.66
C VAL A 25 20.66 -17.68 11.76
N THR A 26 19.49 -18.05 12.29
CA THR A 26 18.46 -18.77 11.53
C THR A 26 18.01 -17.98 10.30
N VAL A 27 17.68 -16.70 10.48
CA VAL A 27 17.23 -15.84 9.38
C VAL A 27 18.38 -15.51 8.43
N GLY A 28 19.61 -15.36 8.93
CA GLY A 28 20.83 -15.18 8.12
C GLY A 28 21.05 -16.34 7.15
N VAL A 29 20.92 -17.57 7.64
CA VAL A 29 21.00 -18.78 6.81
C VAL A 29 19.89 -18.83 5.75
N ILE A 30 18.66 -18.46 6.10
CA ILE A 30 17.54 -18.41 5.15
C ILE A 30 17.76 -17.32 4.07
N ALA A 31 18.48 -16.25 4.42
CA ALA A 31 18.68 -15.10 3.56
C ALA A 31 19.59 -15.36 2.36
N ILE A 32 20.60 -16.22 2.53
CA ILE A 32 21.67 -16.42 1.54
C ILE A 32 21.11 -16.91 0.19
N PRO A 33 20.33 -18.02 0.13
CA PRO A 33 19.76 -18.48 -1.12
C PRO A 33 18.86 -17.41 -1.77
N LEU A 34 18.04 -16.74 -0.95
CA LEU A 34 17.09 -15.73 -1.44
C LEU A 34 17.79 -14.49 -1.97
N GLY A 35 18.84 -14.01 -1.29
CA GLY A 35 19.59 -12.83 -1.70
C GLY A 35 20.26 -13.02 -3.06
N MET A 36 20.97 -14.14 -3.23
CA MET A 36 21.59 -14.50 -4.52
C MET A 36 20.54 -14.67 -5.62
N ALA A 37 19.45 -15.38 -5.31
CA ALA A 37 18.41 -15.64 -6.30
C ALA A 37 17.67 -14.36 -6.73
N PHE A 38 17.38 -13.45 -5.80
CA PHE A 38 16.78 -12.15 -6.15
C PHE A 38 17.71 -11.27 -6.97
N ALA A 39 19.03 -11.30 -6.72
CA ALA A 39 20.01 -10.59 -7.52
C ALA A 39 20.08 -11.13 -8.96
N ILE A 40 20.18 -12.46 -9.11
CA ILE A 40 20.19 -13.13 -10.42
C ILE A 40 18.89 -12.84 -11.18
N ALA A 41 17.74 -12.94 -10.51
CA ALA A 41 16.45 -12.62 -11.13
C ALA A 41 16.32 -11.14 -11.51
N SER A 42 17.08 -10.24 -10.87
CA SER A 42 17.15 -8.81 -11.21
C SER A 42 18.17 -8.51 -12.31
N GLY A 43 18.78 -9.52 -12.92
CA GLY A 43 19.75 -9.36 -14.01
C GLY A 43 21.16 -8.96 -13.56
N VAL A 44 21.49 -9.12 -12.27
CA VAL A 44 22.80 -8.75 -11.73
C VAL A 44 23.49 -9.95 -11.07
N LYS A 45 24.79 -9.82 -10.80
CA LYS A 45 25.57 -10.88 -10.15
C LYS A 45 25.08 -11.20 -8.73
N PRO A 46 25.15 -12.46 -8.28
CA PRO A 46 24.59 -12.90 -7.00
C PRO A 46 25.22 -12.25 -5.76
N GLU A 47 26.50 -11.89 -5.81
CA GLU A 47 27.20 -11.23 -4.71
C GLU A 47 26.54 -9.91 -4.32
N TYR A 48 25.96 -9.17 -5.27
CA TYR A 48 25.29 -7.91 -4.99
C TYR A 48 24.05 -8.10 -4.11
N GLY A 49 23.36 -9.24 -4.23
CA GLY A 49 22.26 -9.60 -3.33
C GLY A 49 22.74 -9.94 -1.91
N LEU A 50 23.91 -10.56 -1.79
CA LEU A 50 24.55 -10.81 -0.49
C LEU A 50 25.01 -9.51 0.16
N TYR A 51 25.64 -8.61 -0.61
CA TYR A 51 26.06 -7.29 -0.14
C TYR A 51 24.87 -6.48 0.36
N THR A 52 23.75 -6.47 -0.38
CA THR A 52 22.50 -5.85 0.07
C THR A 52 21.99 -6.47 1.36
N THR A 53 22.03 -7.79 1.48
CA THR A 53 21.56 -8.48 2.70
C THR A 53 22.40 -8.12 3.93
N ILE A 54 23.71 -7.99 3.76
CA ILE A 54 24.65 -7.60 4.82
C ILE A 54 24.42 -6.14 5.21
N VAL A 55 24.61 -5.23 4.25
CA VAL A 55 24.65 -3.78 4.53
C VAL A 55 23.27 -3.25 4.87
N ALA A 56 22.27 -3.48 4.02
CA ALA A 56 20.92 -2.98 4.26
C ALA A 56 20.28 -3.64 5.49
N GLY A 57 20.53 -4.94 5.71
CA GLY A 57 20.05 -5.66 6.89
C GLY A 57 20.50 -5.00 8.20
N ILE A 58 21.78 -4.65 8.29
CA ILE A 58 22.36 -3.97 9.46
C ILE A 58 21.83 -2.53 9.58
N VAL A 59 21.84 -1.75 8.49
CA VAL A 59 21.44 -0.34 8.53
C VAL A 59 19.96 -0.17 8.87
N ILE A 60 19.07 -0.98 8.28
CA ILE A 60 17.63 -0.98 8.59
C ILE A 60 17.40 -1.38 10.05
N ALA A 61 18.13 -2.37 10.57
CA ALA A 61 18.03 -2.75 11.97
C ALA A 61 18.43 -1.61 12.91
N LEU A 62 19.52 -0.89 12.63
CA LEU A 62 19.99 0.22 13.46
C LEU A 62 19.05 1.43 13.41
N LEU A 63 18.67 1.85 12.21
CA LEU A 63 18.02 3.15 11.98
C LEU A 63 16.50 3.05 11.81
N GLY A 64 15.97 1.87 11.48
CA GLY A 64 14.55 1.63 11.22
C GLY A 64 13.62 1.85 12.42
N GLY A 65 12.32 1.81 12.14
CA GLY A 65 11.25 2.10 13.07
C GLY A 65 10.63 0.86 13.72
N SER A 66 10.80 -0.32 13.11
CA SER A 66 10.28 -1.60 13.63
C SER A 66 11.33 -2.37 14.45
N ARG A 67 10.91 -3.10 15.47
CA ARG A 67 11.79 -3.91 16.34
C ARG A 67 12.31 -5.17 15.65
N PHE A 68 11.54 -5.74 14.74
CA PHE A 68 11.78 -7.09 14.21
C PHE A 68 12.12 -7.12 12.73
N GLN A 69 12.05 -5.97 12.05
CA GLN A 69 12.23 -5.84 10.62
C GLN A 69 13.58 -6.38 10.18
N VAL A 70 13.57 -7.25 9.17
CA VAL A 70 14.78 -7.74 8.51
C VAL A 70 14.82 -7.16 7.10
N GLY A 71 15.85 -6.34 6.86
CA GLY A 71 16.07 -5.65 5.58
C GLY A 71 16.92 -6.44 4.59
N GLY A 72 16.76 -6.18 3.30
CA GLY A 72 17.66 -6.67 2.24
C GLY A 72 16.97 -6.69 0.87
N PRO A 73 17.45 -7.47 -0.10
CA PRO A 73 16.80 -7.58 -1.40
C PRO A 73 15.46 -8.33 -1.25
N THR A 74 14.49 -7.98 -2.10
CA THR A 74 13.16 -8.58 -2.10
C THR A 74 12.67 -8.87 -3.51
N GLY A 75 11.80 -9.88 -3.63
CA GLY A 75 11.19 -10.23 -4.91
C GLY A 75 10.35 -9.11 -5.52
N ALA A 76 9.77 -8.23 -4.68
CA ALA A 76 9.00 -7.08 -5.14
C ALA A 76 9.80 -6.16 -6.08
N PHE A 77 11.12 -6.07 -5.86
CA PHE A 77 11.99 -5.24 -6.69
C PHE A 77 12.44 -5.92 -7.98
N ILE A 78 12.34 -7.25 -8.13
CA ILE A 78 12.89 -7.97 -9.28
C ILE A 78 12.49 -7.35 -10.63
N PRO A 79 11.20 -7.15 -10.95
CA PRO A 79 10.82 -6.69 -12.28
C PRO A 79 11.33 -5.28 -12.59
N ILE A 80 11.37 -4.41 -11.58
CA ILE A 80 11.84 -3.04 -11.75
C ILE A 80 13.36 -2.95 -11.85
N LEU A 81 14.10 -3.70 -11.01
CA LEU A 81 15.57 -3.70 -11.09
C LEU A 81 16.04 -4.33 -12.40
N LEU A 82 15.40 -5.43 -12.85
CA LEU A 82 15.69 -6.02 -14.14
C LEU A 82 15.46 -5.03 -15.28
N ALA A 83 14.34 -4.32 -15.28
CA ALA A 83 14.06 -3.30 -16.30
C ALA A 83 15.12 -2.18 -16.30
N ILE A 84 15.55 -1.72 -15.12
CA ILE A 84 16.59 -0.69 -15.00
C ILE A 84 17.93 -1.22 -15.49
N VAL A 85 18.30 -2.46 -15.17
CA VAL A 85 19.56 -3.07 -15.60
C VAL A 85 19.59 -3.24 -17.11
N LEU A 86 18.50 -3.73 -17.72
CA LEU A 86 18.42 -3.91 -19.17
C LEU A 86 18.41 -2.58 -19.92
N GLN A 87 17.82 -1.52 -19.34
CA GLN A 87 17.70 -0.22 -20.00
C GLN A 87 18.90 0.71 -19.76
N TYR A 88 19.39 0.77 -18.53
CA TYR A 88 20.39 1.74 -18.08
C TYR A 88 21.70 1.09 -17.60
N GLY A 89 21.72 -0.21 -17.35
CA GLY A 89 22.88 -0.92 -16.84
C GLY A 89 23.00 -0.92 -15.31
N TYR A 90 23.86 -1.80 -14.79
CA TYR A 90 24.07 -2.02 -13.36
C TYR A 90 24.58 -0.78 -12.60
N GLU A 91 25.52 -0.01 -13.17
CA GLU A 91 26.02 1.18 -12.48
C GLU A 91 24.91 2.22 -12.24
N ASN A 92 24.02 2.38 -13.22
CA ASN A 92 22.89 3.29 -13.13
C ASN A 92 21.80 2.75 -12.19
N LEU A 93 21.69 1.43 -12.00
CA LEU A 93 20.88 0.82 -10.93
C LEU A 93 21.34 1.29 -9.54
N LEU A 94 22.66 1.28 -9.31
CA LEU A 94 23.24 1.73 -8.03
C LEU A 94 22.94 3.21 -7.78
N ILE A 95 23.06 4.05 -8.81
CA ILE A 95 22.74 5.49 -8.74
C ILE A 95 21.25 5.70 -8.46
N ALA A 96 20.36 4.98 -9.16
CA ALA A 96 18.93 5.05 -8.92
C ALA A 96 18.57 4.61 -7.49
N GLY A 97 19.23 3.57 -6.97
CA GLY A 97 19.11 3.13 -5.58
C GLY A 97 19.55 4.19 -4.57
N PHE A 98 20.70 4.82 -4.83
CA PHE A 98 21.23 5.91 -4.00
C PHE A 98 20.26 7.10 -3.95
N MET A 99 19.75 7.52 -5.11
CA MET A 99 18.74 8.58 -5.22
C MET A 99 17.43 8.20 -4.53
N ALA A 100 16.98 6.95 -4.67
CA ALA A 100 15.79 6.45 -3.98
C ALA A 100 15.97 6.52 -2.46
N GLY A 101 17.16 6.23 -1.96
CA GLY A 101 17.52 6.39 -0.56
C GLY A 101 17.38 7.83 -0.07
N ILE A 102 17.84 8.82 -0.86
CA ILE A 102 17.65 10.25 -0.55
C ILE A 102 16.15 10.59 -0.48
N LEU A 103 15.36 10.15 -1.47
CA LEU A 103 13.92 10.39 -1.50
C LEU A 103 13.22 9.79 -0.28
N LEU A 104 13.60 8.58 0.14
CA LEU A 104 13.10 7.93 1.35
C LEU A 104 13.43 8.71 2.63
N VAL A 105 14.65 9.25 2.74
CA VAL A 105 15.03 10.13 3.85
C VAL A 105 14.16 11.38 3.86
N VAL A 106 14.01 12.05 2.71
CA VAL A 106 13.15 13.24 2.57
C VAL A 106 11.70 12.92 2.98
N MET A 107 11.14 11.81 2.50
CA MET A 107 9.79 11.37 2.88
C MET A 107 9.66 11.11 4.39
N GLY A 108 10.67 10.50 5.01
CA GLY A 108 10.71 10.29 6.46
C GLY A 108 10.76 11.60 7.26
N LEU A 109 11.56 12.58 6.81
CA LEU A 109 11.66 13.91 7.43
C LEU A 109 10.36 14.72 7.30
N LEU A 110 9.71 14.64 6.14
CA LEU A 110 8.40 15.27 5.88
C LEU A 110 7.23 14.55 6.54
N LYS A 111 7.49 13.48 7.28
CA LYS A 111 6.50 12.64 7.97
C LYS A 111 5.48 11.97 7.03
N LEU A 112 5.89 11.64 5.82
CA LEU A 112 5.04 11.00 4.81
C LEU A 112 4.83 9.49 5.06
N GLY A 113 5.44 8.91 6.09
CA GLY A 113 5.22 7.51 6.46
C GLY A 113 3.78 7.21 6.87
N THR A 114 3.04 8.20 7.36
CA THR A 114 1.60 8.06 7.61
C THR A 114 0.77 8.10 6.33
N VAL A 115 1.29 8.64 5.22
CA VAL A 115 0.52 8.72 3.97
C VAL A 115 0.42 7.35 3.28
N ILE A 116 1.44 6.51 3.45
CA ILE A 116 1.48 5.17 2.85
C ILE A 116 0.38 4.26 3.39
N GLN A 117 -0.15 4.52 4.59
CA GLN A 117 -1.30 3.79 5.14
C GLN A 117 -2.59 3.97 4.32
N TYR A 118 -2.65 5.00 3.45
CA TYR A 118 -3.79 5.26 2.58
C TYR A 118 -3.70 4.54 1.23
N ILE A 119 -2.64 3.76 0.97
CA ILE A 119 -2.55 2.99 -0.26
C ILE A 119 -3.60 1.89 -0.25
N PRO A 120 -4.53 1.88 -1.24
CA PRO A 120 -5.63 0.95 -1.21
C PRO A 120 -5.13 -0.50 -1.34
N ARG A 121 -5.64 -1.37 -0.47
CA ARG A 121 -5.38 -2.82 -0.47
C ARG A 121 -5.57 -3.48 -1.86
N PRO A 122 -6.53 -3.08 -2.71
CA PRO A 122 -6.65 -3.64 -4.04
C PRO A 122 -5.43 -3.44 -4.94
N VAL A 123 -4.76 -2.29 -4.81
CA VAL A 123 -3.52 -1.99 -5.56
C VAL A 123 -2.42 -2.93 -5.12
N THR A 124 -2.24 -3.13 -3.80
CA THR A 124 -1.19 -3.99 -3.25
C THR A 124 -1.35 -5.45 -3.59
N ILE A 125 -2.58 -5.97 -3.50
CA ILE A 125 -2.86 -7.34 -3.91
C ILE A 125 -2.66 -7.52 -5.41
N GLY A 126 -3.15 -6.58 -6.24
CA GLY A 126 -3.02 -6.67 -7.70
C GLY A 126 -1.57 -6.72 -8.16
N PHE A 127 -0.72 -5.80 -7.69
CA PHE A 127 0.69 -5.80 -8.09
C PHE A 127 1.45 -7.00 -7.51
N THR A 128 1.23 -7.41 -6.25
CA THR A 128 1.95 -8.55 -5.65
C THR A 128 1.62 -9.86 -6.37
N SER A 129 0.37 -10.06 -6.77
CA SER A 129 -0.04 -11.17 -7.64
C SER A 129 0.63 -11.10 -9.01
N GLY A 130 0.76 -9.91 -9.61
CA GLY A 130 1.42 -9.72 -10.90
C GLY A 130 2.92 -10.01 -10.84
N ILE A 131 3.62 -9.48 -9.84
CA ILE A 131 5.06 -9.74 -9.61
C ILE A 131 5.29 -11.24 -9.39
N ALA A 132 4.41 -11.93 -8.66
CA ALA A 132 4.54 -13.37 -8.46
C ALA A 132 4.50 -14.15 -9.78
N VAL A 133 3.65 -13.75 -10.73
CA VAL A 133 3.60 -14.36 -12.07
C VAL A 133 4.89 -14.09 -12.83
N ILE A 134 5.39 -12.86 -12.83
CA ILE A 134 6.65 -12.50 -13.51
C ILE A 134 7.82 -13.31 -12.97
N ILE A 135 7.98 -13.37 -11.64
CA ILE A 135 9.05 -14.15 -11.01
C ILE A 135 8.91 -15.63 -11.36
N PHE A 136 7.71 -16.21 -11.24
CA PHE A 136 7.50 -17.62 -11.51
C PHE A 136 7.87 -17.98 -12.95
N THR A 137 7.38 -17.20 -13.93
CA THR A 137 7.69 -17.40 -15.35
C THR A 137 9.18 -17.18 -15.63
N GLY A 138 9.80 -16.18 -15.01
CA GLY A 138 11.24 -15.91 -15.17
C GLY A 138 12.14 -17.05 -14.67
N GLN A 139 11.64 -17.97 -13.85
CA GLN A 139 12.40 -19.14 -13.38
C GLN A 139 12.21 -20.39 -14.23
N VAL A 140 11.25 -20.41 -15.17
CA VAL A 140 10.97 -21.59 -16.00
C VAL A 140 12.18 -21.97 -16.85
N GLY A 141 12.90 -20.98 -17.41
CA GLY A 141 14.12 -21.20 -18.17
C GLY A 141 15.19 -21.94 -17.37
N ASN A 142 15.49 -21.45 -16.16
CA ASN A 142 16.46 -22.07 -15.25
C ASN A 142 16.01 -23.45 -14.74
N PHE A 143 14.71 -23.65 -14.52
CA PHE A 143 14.15 -24.94 -14.10
C PHE A 143 14.33 -26.01 -15.19
N LEU A 144 14.13 -25.63 -16.45
CA LEU A 144 14.26 -26.52 -17.61
C LEU A 144 15.69 -26.60 -18.17
N GLY A 145 16.60 -25.73 -17.71
CA GLY A 145 17.96 -25.61 -18.23
C GLY A 145 18.02 -25.16 -19.68
N LEU A 146 17.10 -24.27 -20.11
CA LEU A 146 17.08 -23.77 -21.48
C LEU A 146 18.33 -22.93 -21.77
N THR A 147 18.80 -23.01 -23.01
CA THR A 147 19.97 -22.23 -23.48
C THR A 147 19.54 -21.20 -24.52
N GLY A 148 20.34 -20.16 -24.71
CA GLY A 148 20.06 -19.11 -25.69
C GLY A 148 18.88 -18.19 -25.33
N LEU A 149 18.54 -18.10 -24.04
CA LEU A 149 17.49 -17.19 -23.59
C LEU A 149 18.01 -15.74 -23.57
N GLU A 150 17.27 -14.84 -24.21
CA GLU A 150 17.51 -13.41 -24.14
C GLU A 150 16.58 -12.80 -23.08
N GLN A 151 17.15 -12.21 -22.02
CA GLN A 151 16.34 -11.56 -20.99
C GLN A 151 15.63 -10.33 -21.57
N SER A 152 14.30 -10.38 -21.64
CA SER A 152 13.46 -9.26 -22.07
C SER A 152 12.82 -8.56 -20.88
N GLN A 153 12.60 -7.25 -21.01
CA GLN A 153 11.75 -6.49 -20.08
C GLN A 153 10.28 -6.91 -20.19
N SER A 154 9.86 -7.41 -21.37
CA SER A 154 8.47 -7.78 -21.62
C SER A 154 8.19 -9.21 -21.16
N PHE A 155 7.12 -9.38 -20.39
CA PHE A 155 6.62 -10.70 -20.00
C PHE A 155 6.29 -11.58 -21.22
N ILE A 156 5.63 -11.01 -22.24
CA ILE A 156 5.28 -11.74 -23.46
C ILE A 156 6.54 -12.17 -24.21
N GLY A 157 7.54 -11.28 -24.29
CA GLY A 157 8.84 -11.60 -24.88
C GLY A 157 9.49 -12.81 -24.20
N ASN A 158 9.56 -12.80 -22.87
CA ASN A 158 10.12 -13.92 -22.10
C ASN A 158 9.34 -15.23 -22.30
N VAL A 159 8.00 -15.20 -22.33
CA VAL A 159 7.18 -16.39 -22.57
C VAL A 159 7.40 -16.96 -23.96
N LEU A 160 7.45 -16.10 -24.99
CA LEU A 160 7.71 -16.53 -26.36
C LEU A 160 9.11 -17.10 -26.52
N ASP A 161 10.11 -16.50 -25.87
CA ASP A 161 11.49 -16.96 -25.92
C ASP A 161 11.67 -18.32 -25.23
N ILE A 162 11.03 -18.53 -24.07
CA ILE A 162 10.92 -19.85 -23.42
C ILE A 162 10.27 -20.86 -24.37
N GLY A 163 9.19 -20.48 -25.05
CA GLY A 163 8.50 -21.35 -26.01
C GLY A 163 9.36 -21.74 -27.22
N ARG A 164 10.12 -20.79 -27.77
CA ARG A 164 11.04 -21.02 -28.90
C ARG A 164 12.19 -21.94 -28.50
N ASN A 165 12.76 -21.73 -27.33
CA ASN A 165 13.91 -22.48 -26.84
C ASN A 165 13.53 -23.78 -26.11
N LEU A 166 12.25 -24.17 -26.07
CA LEU A 166 11.78 -25.39 -25.39
C LEU A 166 12.39 -26.69 -25.94
N HIS A 167 12.94 -26.66 -27.16
CA HIS A 167 13.67 -27.79 -27.73
C HIS A 167 15.06 -27.99 -27.10
N THR A 168 15.59 -26.99 -26.37
CA THR A 168 16.92 -27.02 -25.73
C THR A 168 16.89 -27.52 -24.27
N VAL A 169 15.79 -28.15 -23.85
CA VAL A 169 15.62 -28.65 -22.48
C VAL A 169 16.76 -29.58 -22.07
N GLN A 170 17.35 -29.31 -20.92
CA GLN A 170 18.39 -30.13 -20.32
C GLN A 170 17.80 -30.96 -19.18
N TRP A 171 17.70 -32.28 -19.38
CA TRP A 171 17.15 -33.19 -18.37
C TRP A 171 17.96 -33.24 -17.07
N SER A 172 19.27 -32.98 -17.13
CA SER A 172 20.15 -32.83 -15.96
C SER A 172 19.69 -31.67 -15.05
N SER A 173 19.35 -30.53 -15.66
CA SER A 173 18.78 -29.37 -14.98
C SER A 173 17.40 -29.67 -14.40
N VAL A 174 16.52 -30.31 -15.18
CA VAL A 174 15.17 -30.70 -14.71
C VAL A 174 15.24 -31.65 -13.52
N ALA A 175 16.11 -32.66 -13.56
CA ALA A 175 16.32 -33.60 -12.46
C ALA A 175 16.83 -32.86 -11.20
N THR A 176 17.80 -31.97 -11.37
CA THR A 176 18.36 -31.15 -10.27
C THR A 176 17.30 -30.22 -9.67
N ALA A 177 16.49 -29.58 -10.50
CA ALA A 177 15.38 -28.74 -10.07
C ALA A 177 14.28 -29.54 -9.35
N ALA A 178 13.97 -30.75 -9.83
CA ALA A 178 13.03 -31.66 -9.18
C ALA A 178 13.51 -32.11 -7.80
N VAL A 179 14.81 -32.43 -7.65
CA VAL A 179 15.42 -32.74 -6.34
C VAL A 179 15.37 -31.52 -5.42
N SER A 180 15.74 -30.34 -5.93
CA SER A 180 15.63 -29.08 -5.18
C SER A 180 14.21 -28.85 -4.68
N LEU A 181 13.20 -28.96 -5.55
CA LEU A 181 11.79 -28.79 -5.20
C LEU A 181 11.31 -29.85 -4.19
N GLY A 182 11.68 -31.12 -4.41
CA GLY A 182 11.34 -32.22 -3.53
C GLY A 182 11.89 -32.03 -2.11
N LEU A 183 13.17 -31.67 -1.99
CA LEU A 183 13.80 -31.35 -0.72
C LEU A 183 13.16 -30.12 -0.06
N LEU A 184 12.89 -29.07 -0.84
CA LEU A 184 12.29 -27.84 -0.35
C LEU A 184 10.90 -28.10 0.27
N LEU A 185 10.07 -28.90 -0.38
CA LEU A 185 8.72 -29.25 0.10
C LEU A 185 8.77 -30.27 1.26
N ALA A 186 9.61 -31.30 1.16
CA ALA A 186 9.74 -32.34 2.18
C ALA A 186 10.25 -31.77 3.51
N ILE A 187 11.32 -30.98 3.47
CA ILE A 187 11.91 -30.37 4.68
C ILE A 187 10.98 -29.32 5.25
N GLY A 188 10.37 -28.49 4.40
CA GLY A 188 9.39 -27.50 4.84
C GLY A 188 8.20 -28.13 5.58
N LYS A 189 7.81 -29.36 5.21
CA LYS A 189 6.70 -30.09 5.83
C LYS A 189 7.11 -30.90 7.07
N TRP A 190 8.22 -31.64 7.00
CA TRP A 190 8.61 -32.60 8.05
C TRP A 190 9.60 -32.03 9.07
N LEU A 191 10.41 -31.04 8.69
CA LEU A 191 11.47 -30.45 9.51
C LEU A 191 11.37 -28.91 9.50
N PRO A 192 10.24 -28.31 9.94
CA PRO A 192 10.00 -26.88 9.80
C PRO A 192 10.96 -25.98 10.59
N LYS A 193 11.75 -26.55 11.51
CA LYS A 193 12.82 -25.86 12.24
C LYS A 193 14.11 -25.69 11.42
N VAL A 194 14.26 -26.46 10.35
CA VAL A 194 15.46 -26.45 9.49
C VAL A 194 15.20 -25.53 8.28
N PRO A 195 16.16 -24.65 7.90
CA PRO A 195 16.06 -23.81 6.71
C PRO A 195 15.93 -24.62 5.41
N ALA A 196 14.70 -24.88 4.97
CA ALA A 196 14.42 -25.70 3.79
C ALA A 196 15.09 -25.19 2.51
N SER A 197 15.18 -23.86 2.33
CA SER A 197 15.86 -23.24 1.18
C SER A 197 17.36 -23.56 1.14
N LEU A 198 18.05 -23.53 2.28
CA LEU A 198 19.47 -23.85 2.33
C LEU A 198 19.70 -25.35 2.06
N VAL A 199 18.93 -26.23 2.70
CA VAL A 199 19.13 -27.68 2.51
C VAL A 199 18.78 -28.10 1.08
N SER A 200 17.73 -27.53 0.50
CA SER A 200 17.39 -27.70 -0.91
C SER A 200 18.53 -27.24 -1.84
N LEU A 201 19.13 -26.08 -1.56
CA LEU A 201 20.26 -25.55 -2.32
C LEU A 201 21.50 -26.46 -2.25
N ILE A 202 21.91 -26.86 -1.03
CA ILE A 202 23.08 -27.72 -0.82
C ILE A 202 22.82 -29.11 -1.40
N GLY A 203 21.64 -29.69 -1.14
CA GLY A 203 21.28 -31.02 -1.62
C GLY A 203 21.23 -31.11 -3.14
N SER A 204 20.65 -30.09 -3.81
CA SER A 204 20.65 -30.03 -5.27
C SER A 204 22.04 -29.78 -5.85
N ALA A 205 22.88 -28.97 -5.19
CA ALA A 205 24.28 -28.79 -5.60
C ALA A 205 25.10 -30.08 -5.49
N LEU A 206 24.95 -30.84 -4.39
CA LEU A 206 25.62 -32.13 -4.22
C LEU A 206 25.11 -33.17 -5.23
N PHE A 207 23.80 -33.24 -5.43
CA PHE A 207 23.19 -34.13 -6.42
C PHE A 207 23.71 -33.85 -7.84
N ALA A 208 23.73 -32.58 -8.24
CA ALA A 208 24.26 -32.15 -9.52
C ALA A 208 25.75 -32.49 -9.68
N ALA A 209 26.56 -32.17 -8.66
CA ALA A 209 28.00 -32.41 -8.68
C ALA A 209 28.36 -33.91 -8.79
N ILE A 210 27.59 -34.80 -8.14
CA ILE A 210 27.85 -36.24 -8.14
C ILE A 210 27.43 -36.89 -9.46
N LEU A 211 26.26 -36.52 -10.01
CA LEU A 211 25.68 -37.22 -11.16
C LEU A 211 25.99 -36.58 -12.51
N PHE A 212 26.14 -35.26 -12.57
CA PHE A 212 26.19 -34.51 -13.82
C PHE A 212 27.46 -33.67 -13.97
N GLY A 213 28.23 -33.46 -12.89
CA GLY A 213 29.47 -32.68 -12.92
C GLY A 213 29.25 -31.28 -13.51
N ASP A 214 29.99 -30.95 -14.57
CA ASP A 214 29.96 -29.64 -15.23
C ASP A 214 28.89 -29.50 -16.33
N GLN A 215 27.99 -30.48 -16.48
CA GLN A 215 26.94 -30.44 -17.51
C GLN A 215 25.77 -29.49 -17.21
N ILE A 216 25.80 -28.79 -16.07
CA ILE A 216 24.70 -27.91 -15.62
C ILE A 216 25.27 -26.50 -15.40
N ALA A 217 24.54 -25.49 -15.85
CA ALA A 217 24.88 -24.10 -15.59
C ALA A 217 24.92 -23.82 -14.07
N THR A 218 26.08 -23.37 -13.60
CA THR A 218 26.33 -22.99 -12.20
C THR A 218 26.48 -21.48 -12.09
N ILE A 219 26.43 -20.97 -10.85
CA ILE A 219 26.76 -19.57 -10.58
C ILE A 219 28.15 -19.22 -11.14
N GLY A 220 29.13 -20.10 -10.98
CA GLY A 220 30.51 -19.89 -11.42
C GLY A 220 30.65 -19.83 -12.94
N SER A 221 29.92 -20.68 -13.68
CA SER A 221 29.98 -20.68 -15.15
C SER A 221 29.29 -19.46 -15.76
N GLU A 222 28.19 -18.99 -15.16
CA GLU A 222 27.37 -17.90 -15.74
C GLU A 222 27.77 -16.51 -15.23
N PHE A 223 28.15 -16.37 -13.96
CA PHE A 223 28.41 -15.07 -13.32
C PHE A 223 29.86 -14.89 -12.86
N GLY A 224 30.67 -15.95 -12.93
CA GLY A 224 32.04 -15.99 -12.42
C GLY A 224 32.10 -16.32 -10.92
N ALA A 225 33.32 -16.30 -10.38
CA ALA A 225 33.54 -16.62 -8.98
C ALA A 225 33.00 -15.53 -8.04
N ILE A 226 32.34 -15.95 -6.96
CA ILE A 226 31.92 -15.02 -5.90
C ILE A 226 33.17 -14.60 -5.10
N PRO A 227 33.46 -13.29 -4.97
CA PRO A 227 34.61 -12.82 -4.21
C PRO A 227 34.44 -13.12 -2.72
N GLY A 228 35.41 -13.83 -2.13
CA GLY A 228 35.50 -14.09 -0.68
C GLY A 228 36.09 -12.93 0.12
N THR A 229 35.99 -11.70 -0.38
CA THR A 229 36.54 -10.49 0.25
C THR A 229 35.43 -9.61 0.80
N LEU A 230 35.80 -8.69 1.70
CA LEU A 230 34.88 -7.65 2.15
C LEU A 230 34.41 -6.80 0.95
N PRO A 231 33.12 -6.37 0.93
CA PRO A 231 32.64 -5.45 -0.09
C PRO A 231 33.45 -4.15 -0.05
N ALA A 232 34.05 -3.79 -1.19
CA ALA A 232 34.85 -2.58 -1.29
C ALA A 232 33.95 -1.36 -1.50
N LEU A 233 34.36 -0.23 -0.89
CA LEU A 233 33.65 1.04 -1.00
C LEU A 233 33.92 1.66 -2.38
N HIS A 234 32.86 1.89 -3.14
CA HIS A 234 32.87 2.55 -4.44
C HIS A 234 31.87 3.70 -4.45
N MET A 235 32.35 4.89 -4.78
CA MET A 235 31.46 6.05 -4.91
C MET A 235 30.82 6.05 -6.31
N PRO A 236 29.48 6.07 -6.41
CA PRO A 236 28.82 6.18 -7.70
C PRO A 236 29.16 7.53 -8.37
N GLN A 237 29.50 7.50 -9.66
CA GLN A 237 29.78 8.70 -10.43
C GLN A 237 28.47 9.43 -10.76
N LEU A 238 28.13 10.42 -9.95
CA LEU A 238 26.97 11.27 -10.10
C LEU A 238 27.26 12.39 -11.11
N THR A 239 26.54 12.37 -12.23
CA THR A 239 26.47 13.49 -13.17
C THR A 239 25.04 14.03 -13.21
N TRP A 240 24.88 15.30 -13.55
CA TRP A 240 23.56 15.92 -13.62
C TRP A 240 22.62 15.20 -14.59
N ASP A 241 23.14 14.76 -15.73
CA ASP A 241 22.38 14.00 -16.73
C ASP A 241 21.85 12.68 -16.18
N LYS A 242 22.66 11.95 -15.42
CA LYS A 242 22.23 10.69 -14.76
C LYS A 242 21.16 10.97 -13.71
N VAL A 243 21.26 12.08 -12.97
CA VAL A 243 20.24 12.46 -11.98
C VAL A 243 18.89 12.72 -12.65
N VAL A 244 18.86 13.46 -13.76
CA VAL A 244 17.60 13.72 -14.48
C VAL A 244 17.04 12.44 -15.09
N MET A 245 17.90 11.63 -15.73
CA MET A 245 17.52 10.37 -16.38
C MET A 245 16.96 9.34 -15.39
N LEU A 246 17.57 9.22 -14.20
CA LEU A 246 17.25 8.18 -13.22
C LEU A 246 16.22 8.63 -12.17
N LEU A 247 15.69 9.85 -12.28
CA LEU A 247 14.69 10.36 -11.34
C LEU A 247 13.43 9.50 -11.31
N GLY A 248 12.90 9.10 -12.47
CA GLY A 248 11.73 8.21 -12.57
C GLY A 248 11.94 6.84 -11.91
N PRO A 249 13.00 6.10 -12.29
CA PRO A 249 13.40 4.86 -11.61
C PRO A 249 13.58 5.02 -10.10
N ALA A 250 14.27 6.08 -9.65
CA ALA A 250 14.54 6.36 -8.24
C ALA A 250 13.25 6.60 -7.43
N VAL A 251 12.31 7.40 -7.97
CA VAL A 251 10.99 7.62 -7.36
C VAL A 251 10.24 6.29 -7.20
N THR A 252 10.31 5.43 -8.21
CA THR A 252 9.60 4.15 -8.17
C THR A 252 10.20 3.18 -7.16
N ILE A 253 11.53 3.07 -7.11
CA ILE A 253 12.23 2.28 -6.08
C ILE A 253 11.89 2.82 -4.69
N ALA A 254 11.90 4.14 -4.50
CA ALA A 254 11.59 4.76 -3.21
C ALA A 254 10.16 4.49 -2.77
N LEU A 255 9.17 4.68 -3.65
CA LEU A 255 7.77 4.43 -3.33
C LEU A 255 7.54 2.94 -3.03
N LEU A 256 7.97 2.04 -3.90
CA LEU A 256 7.78 0.60 -3.69
C LEU A 256 8.51 0.11 -2.42
N GLY A 257 9.73 0.61 -2.19
CA GLY A 257 10.50 0.31 -0.98
C GLY A 257 9.81 0.79 0.29
N ALA A 258 9.21 1.98 0.26
CA ALA A 258 8.46 2.54 1.37
C ALA A 258 7.20 1.71 1.67
N ILE A 259 6.47 1.31 0.63
CA ILE A 259 5.25 0.49 0.74
C ILE A 259 5.56 -0.88 1.35
N GLU A 260 6.49 -1.62 0.75
CA GLU A 260 6.84 -2.96 1.20
C GLU A 260 7.40 -2.96 2.62
N SER A 261 8.24 -1.99 2.95
CA SER A 261 8.79 -1.91 4.31
C SER A 261 7.71 -1.64 5.35
N LEU A 262 6.80 -0.69 5.09
CA LEU A 262 5.73 -0.38 6.02
C LEU A 262 4.70 -1.52 6.12
N LEU A 263 4.37 -2.20 5.02
CA LEU A 263 3.54 -3.40 5.05
C LEU A 263 4.20 -4.51 5.89
N SER A 264 5.51 -4.73 5.74
CA SER A 264 6.27 -5.67 6.58
C SER A 264 6.27 -5.26 8.05
N ALA A 265 6.39 -3.97 8.34
CA ALA A 265 6.34 -3.46 9.72
C ALA A 265 4.94 -3.66 10.35
N VAL A 266 3.86 -3.45 9.58
CA VAL A 266 2.49 -3.71 10.03
C VAL A 266 2.25 -5.21 10.30
N VAL A 267 2.78 -6.09 9.45
CA VAL A 267 2.71 -7.54 9.71
C VAL A 267 3.50 -7.92 10.97
N ALA A 268 4.70 -7.34 11.15
CA ALA A 268 5.52 -7.55 12.34
C ALA A 268 4.80 -7.11 13.62
N ASP A 269 4.16 -5.94 13.59
CA ASP A 269 3.35 -5.42 14.69
C ASP A 269 2.19 -6.36 15.04
N GLY A 270 1.47 -6.85 14.02
CA GLY A 270 0.37 -7.81 14.22
C GLY A 270 0.82 -9.15 14.82
N MET A 271 2.05 -9.61 14.50
CA MET A 271 2.60 -10.85 15.03
C MET A 271 3.18 -10.72 16.45
N SER A 272 3.66 -9.54 16.81
CA SER A 272 4.40 -9.30 18.06
C SER A 272 3.63 -8.47 19.10
N GLY A 273 2.49 -7.87 18.71
CA GLY A 273 1.73 -6.97 19.57
C GLY A 273 2.41 -5.61 19.80
N THR A 274 3.43 -5.26 19.00
CA THR A 274 4.13 -3.97 19.10
C THR A 274 3.59 -2.93 18.13
N ARG A 275 4.14 -1.72 18.19
CA ARG A 275 3.92 -0.67 17.17
C ARG A 275 5.24 -0.14 16.65
N HIS A 276 5.37 -0.07 15.33
CA HIS A 276 6.48 0.58 14.66
C HIS A 276 6.29 2.10 14.57
N ASN A 277 7.38 2.81 14.26
CA ASN A 277 7.33 4.22 13.85
C ASN A 277 7.55 4.32 12.34
N SER A 278 6.52 4.65 11.57
CA SER A 278 6.56 4.64 10.10
C SER A 278 7.59 5.62 9.52
N ASN A 279 7.70 6.82 10.09
CA ASN A 279 8.66 7.83 9.59
C ASN A 279 10.11 7.42 9.87
N ARG A 280 10.36 6.83 11.05
CA ARG A 280 11.68 6.27 11.37
C ARG A 280 12.02 5.07 10.50
N GLU A 281 11.02 4.26 10.14
CA GLU A 281 11.21 3.19 9.17
C GLU A 281 11.65 3.75 7.81
N LEU A 282 10.99 4.78 7.29
CA LEU A 282 11.42 5.44 6.04
C LEU A 282 12.84 6.00 6.12
N LEU A 283 13.21 6.62 7.24
CA LEU A 283 14.58 7.11 7.46
C LEU A 283 15.60 5.97 7.44
N GLY A 284 15.31 4.84 8.11
CA GLY A 284 16.18 3.67 8.11
C GLY A 284 16.32 3.01 6.74
N GLN A 285 15.21 2.91 6.00
CA GLN A 285 15.21 2.44 4.61
C GLN A 285 15.99 3.36 3.69
N GLY A 286 15.83 4.68 3.86
CA GLY A 286 16.55 5.68 3.09
C GLY A 286 18.05 5.62 3.33
N ALA A 287 18.48 5.58 4.59
CA ALA A 287 19.88 5.41 4.94
C ALA A 287 20.46 4.11 4.37
N ALA A 288 19.72 3.00 4.43
CA ALA A 288 20.16 1.73 3.88
C ALA A 288 20.33 1.80 2.36
N ASN A 289 19.41 2.43 1.63
CA ASN A 289 19.50 2.59 0.18
C ASN A 289 20.51 3.66 -0.28
N ILE A 290 20.95 4.55 0.61
CA ILE A 290 22.11 5.44 0.36
C ILE A 290 23.42 4.66 0.53
N ILE A 291 23.55 3.87 1.60
CA ILE A 291 24.81 3.22 1.97
C ILE A 291 25.06 1.95 1.14
N THR A 292 24.02 1.15 0.89
CA THR A 292 24.14 -0.16 0.23
C THR A 292 24.76 -0.09 -1.18
N PRO A 293 24.38 0.86 -2.05
CA PRO A 293 25.01 1.01 -3.36
C PRO A 293 26.50 1.34 -3.31
N LEU A 294 26.98 1.96 -2.22
CA LEU A 294 28.40 2.27 -2.04
C LEU A 294 29.24 1.00 -1.87
N PHE A 295 28.62 -0.13 -1.52
CA PHE A 295 29.25 -1.44 -1.43
C PHE A 295 28.86 -2.36 -2.61
N GLY A 296 28.28 -1.80 -3.68
CA GLY A 296 27.80 -2.55 -4.84
C GLY A 296 26.48 -3.30 -4.64
N GLY A 297 25.80 -3.10 -3.51
CA GLY A 297 24.51 -3.74 -3.26
C GLY A 297 23.38 -3.08 -4.06
N ILE A 298 22.42 -3.89 -4.50
CA ILE A 298 21.17 -3.44 -5.12
C ILE A 298 20.18 -2.86 -4.09
N PRO A 299 19.15 -2.10 -4.53
CA PRO A 299 18.12 -1.56 -3.64
C PRO A 299 17.48 -2.59 -2.71
N ALA A 300 17.19 -2.14 -1.48
CA ALA A 300 16.71 -2.95 -0.38
C ALA A 300 15.39 -2.42 0.20
N THR A 301 14.62 -3.34 0.78
CA THR A 301 13.46 -2.99 1.60
C THR A 301 13.28 -3.98 2.76
N GLY A 302 12.31 -3.73 3.63
CA GLY A 302 11.86 -4.68 4.63
C GLY A 302 11.22 -5.91 3.98
N ALA A 303 11.63 -7.10 4.43
CA ALA A 303 11.12 -8.35 3.87
C ALA A 303 10.12 -9.03 4.82
N ILE A 304 8.86 -9.14 4.40
CA ILE A 304 7.77 -9.76 5.19
C ILE A 304 8.15 -11.17 5.64
N ALA A 305 8.62 -12.02 4.73
CA ALA A 305 8.92 -13.42 5.02
C ALA A 305 10.09 -13.58 6.01
N ARG A 306 11.16 -12.79 5.86
CA ARG A 306 12.33 -12.83 6.77
C ARG A 306 11.97 -12.25 8.13
N THR A 307 11.19 -11.18 8.18
CA THR A 307 10.68 -10.59 9.43
C THR A 307 9.75 -11.54 10.17
N ALA A 308 8.85 -12.22 9.46
CA ALA A 308 7.98 -13.24 10.06
C ALA A 308 8.79 -14.44 10.58
N ALA A 309 9.82 -14.89 9.84
CA ALA A 309 10.73 -15.93 10.31
C ALA A 309 11.49 -15.48 11.57
N ASN A 310 11.97 -14.23 11.59
CA ASN A 310 12.67 -13.63 12.73
C ASN A 310 11.80 -13.68 14.01
N ILE A 311 10.55 -13.25 13.90
CA ILE A 311 9.61 -13.27 15.04
C ILE A 311 9.32 -14.72 15.48
N LYS A 312 9.08 -15.63 14.52
CA LYS A 312 8.80 -17.06 14.83
C LYS A 312 10.00 -17.79 15.45
N SER A 313 11.21 -17.38 15.09
CA SER A 313 12.46 -17.87 15.68
C SER A 313 12.76 -17.26 17.06
N GLY A 314 11.89 -16.37 17.55
CA GLY A 314 11.93 -15.85 18.91
C GLY A 314 12.69 -14.54 19.06
N ALA A 315 12.95 -13.79 17.98
CA ALA A 315 13.55 -12.46 18.08
C ALA A 315 12.76 -11.57 19.04
N VAL A 316 13.50 -10.73 19.77
CA VAL A 316 12.99 -9.81 20.79
C VAL A 316 13.44 -8.37 20.55
N SER A 317 14.53 -8.17 19.80
CA SER A 317 15.06 -6.84 19.50
C SER A 317 15.63 -6.70 18.08
N PRO A 318 15.99 -5.47 17.66
CA PRO A 318 16.68 -5.24 16.39
C PRO A 318 18.03 -5.95 16.26
N LEU A 319 18.63 -6.36 17.38
CA LEU A 319 19.91 -7.05 17.38
C LEU A 319 19.86 -8.33 16.55
N SER A 320 18.71 -9.01 16.49
CA SER A 320 18.57 -10.22 15.67
C SER A 320 18.81 -9.94 14.18
N ALA A 321 18.33 -8.80 13.67
CA ALA A 321 18.56 -8.39 12.29
C ALA A 321 20.02 -7.93 12.02
N ILE A 322 20.71 -7.40 13.04
CA ILE A 322 22.15 -7.11 12.97
C ILE A 322 22.94 -8.43 12.87
N ILE A 323 22.64 -9.39 13.75
CA ILE A 323 23.27 -10.72 13.76
C ILE A 323 23.01 -11.46 12.45
N HIS A 324 21.84 -11.29 11.84
CA HIS A 324 21.54 -11.77 10.49
C HIS A 324 22.55 -11.24 9.46
N GLY A 325 22.77 -9.93 9.40
CA GLY A 325 23.74 -9.35 8.45
C GLY A 325 25.17 -9.84 8.70
N ILE A 326 25.57 -9.96 9.96
CA ILE A 326 26.89 -10.50 10.36
C ILE A 326 27.01 -11.98 9.97
N THR A 327 25.96 -12.78 10.16
CA THR A 327 25.94 -14.20 9.79
C THR A 327 26.13 -14.38 8.29
N VAL A 328 25.44 -13.57 7.47
CA VAL A 328 25.61 -13.59 6.02
C VAL A 328 27.03 -13.18 5.63
N LEU A 329 27.61 -12.18 6.28
CA LEU A 329 28.99 -11.76 6.04
C LEU A 329 29.99 -12.88 6.36
N ILE A 330 29.87 -13.54 7.52
CA ILE A 330 30.74 -14.65 7.90
C ILE A 330 30.63 -15.80 6.89
N ILE A 331 29.40 -16.15 6.49
CA ILE A 331 29.19 -17.24 5.53
C ILE A 331 29.74 -16.87 4.15
N LEU A 332 29.57 -15.63 3.69
CA LEU A 332 30.19 -15.15 2.46
C LEU A 332 31.71 -15.32 2.50
N LEU A 333 32.38 -14.83 3.55
CA LEU A 333 33.85 -14.89 3.65
C LEU A 333 34.38 -16.33 3.72
N LEU A 334 33.64 -17.24 4.39
CA LEU A 334 34.08 -18.64 4.55
C LEU A 334 33.70 -19.54 3.38
N PHE A 335 32.53 -19.33 2.76
CA PHE A 335 31.93 -20.26 1.80
C PHE A 335 31.79 -19.72 0.37
N ALA A 336 32.26 -18.51 0.07
CA ALA A 336 32.25 -17.96 -1.30
C ALA A 336 32.80 -18.91 -2.38
N PRO A 337 33.92 -19.65 -2.18
CA PRO A 337 34.43 -20.58 -3.18
C PRO A 337 33.43 -21.71 -3.52
N TYR A 338 32.65 -22.17 -2.55
CA TYR A 338 31.66 -23.23 -2.74
C TYR A 338 30.38 -22.72 -3.40
N ALA A 339 30.04 -21.45 -3.17
CA ALA A 339 28.83 -20.85 -3.74
C ALA A 339 28.86 -20.81 -5.27
N SER A 340 30.04 -20.73 -5.89
CA SER A 340 30.21 -20.78 -7.34
C SER A 340 29.78 -22.12 -7.96
N ARG A 341 29.73 -23.21 -7.18
CA ARG A 341 29.32 -24.54 -7.65
C ARG A 341 27.81 -24.79 -7.58
N ILE A 342 27.03 -23.80 -7.14
CA ILE A 342 25.59 -23.94 -7.01
C ILE A 342 24.96 -23.94 -8.41
N PRO A 343 24.17 -24.97 -8.77
CA PRO A 343 23.47 -25.01 -10.05
C PRO A 343 22.30 -24.03 -10.06
N LEU A 344 22.12 -23.29 -11.15
CA LEU A 344 21.00 -22.35 -11.30
C LEU A 344 19.63 -23.05 -11.24
N ALA A 345 19.56 -24.26 -11.79
CA ALA A 345 18.39 -25.12 -11.71
C ALA A 345 17.99 -25.46 -10.25
N GLY A 346 18.96 -25.50 -9.33
CA GLY A 346 18.71 -25.69 -7.89
C GLY A 346 18.05 -24.49 -7.23
N MET A 347 18.27 -23.27 -7.74
CA MET A 347 17.68 -22.05 -7.19
C MET A 347 16.28 -21.75 -7.74
N ALA A 348 15.99 -22.15 -8.98
CA ALA A 348 14.72 -21.85 -9.63
C ALA A 348 13.49 -22.28 -8.80
N PRO A 349 13.41 -23.51 -8.24
CA PRO A 349 12.32 -23.92 -7.35
C PRO A 349 12.16 -23.05 -6.10
N ILE A 350 13.26 -22.52 -5.55
CA ILE A 350 13.22 -21.65 -4.37
C ILE A 350 12.46 -20.37 -4.70
N LEU A 351 12.79 -19.71 -5.81
CA LEU A 351 12.10 -18.51 -6.27
C LEU A 351 10.66 -18.78 -6.71
N MET A 352 10.40 -19.91 -7.37
CA MET A 352 9.04 -20.32 -7.75
C MET A 352 8.14 -20.56 -6.52
N LEU A 353 8.67 -21.18 -5.46
CA LEU A 353 7.91 -21.36 -4.22
C LEU A 353 7.69 -20.04 -3.48
N VAL A 354 8.69 -19.16 -3.46
CA VAL A 354 8.58 -17.84 -2.86
C VAL A 354 7.53 -17.00 -3.58
N SER A 355 7.55 -16.97 -4.91
CA SER A 355 6.54 -16.25 -5.70
C SER A 355 5.14 -16.83 -5.50
N TRP A 356 5.02 -18.16 -5.45
CA TRP A 356 3.76 -18.85 -5.15
C TRP A 356 3.16 -18.42 -3.80
N ASN A 357 3.99 -18.34 -2.76
CA ASN A 357 3.59 -17.93 -1.42
C ASN A 357 3.28 -16.42 -1.33
N MET A 358 3.99 -15.59 -2.09
CA MET A 358 3.80 -14.13 -2.11
C MET A 358 2.57 -13.69 -2.93
N SER A 359 2.12 -14.51 -3.91
CA SER A 359 1.07 -14.15 -4.87
C SER A 359 -0.27 -13.70 -4.27
N SER A 360 -0.49 -13.87 -2.95
CA SER A 360 -1.73 -13.52 -2.26
C SER A 360 -2.98 -14.09 -2.96
N ARG A 361 -2.84 -15.19 -3.71
CA ARG A 361 -3.88 -15.72 -4.62
C ARG A 361 -5.26 -15.87 -4.01
N ARG A 362 -5.34 -16.25 -2.73
CA ARG A 362 -6.62 -16.37 -2.00
C ARG A 362 -7.30 -15.01 -1.85
N HIS A 363 -6.55 -13.99 -1.42
CA HIS A 363 -7.04 -12.62 -1.29
C HIS A 363 -7.36 -12.00 -2.65
N PHE A 364 -6.55 -12.26 -3.67
CA PHE A 364 -6.82 -11.80 -5.03
C PHE A 364 -8.12 -12.39 -5.59
N MET A 365 -8.33 -13.71 -5.43
CA MET A 365 -9.57 -14.35 -5.87
C MET A 365 -10.79 -13.91 -5.07
N GLN A 366 -10.65 -13.71 -3.76
CA GLN A 366 -11.72 -13.13 -2.93
C GLN A 366 -12.09 -11.72 -3.42
N LEU A 367 -11.08 -10.89 -3.70
CA LEU A 367 -11.26 -9.52 -4.17
C LEU A 367 -11.96 -9.47 -5.54
N ILE A 368 -11.54 -10.31 -6.49
CA ILE A 368 -12.17 -10.40 -7.81
C ILE A 368 -13.63 -10.85 -7.72
N ARG A 369 -13.93 -11.80 -6.82
CA ARG A 369 -15.30 -12.30 -6.62
C ARG A 369 -16.28 -11.24 -6.10
N MET A 370 -15.80 -10.14 -5.51
CA MET A 370 -16.67 -9.05 -5.06
C MET A 370 -17.30 -8.25 -6.21
N ARG A 371 -16.74 -8.33 -7.44
CA ARG A 371 -17.27 -7.68 -8.66
C ARG A 371 -17.61 -6.18 -8.50
N ASN A 372 -16.83 -5.47 -7.69
CA ASN A 372 -17.01 -4.06 -7.39
C ASN A 372 -15.83 -3.23 -7.92
N GLY A 373 -15.83 -1.92 -7.67
CA GLY A 373 -14.72 -1.06 -8.11
C GLY A 373 -13.34 -1.51 -7.60
N ASP A 374 -13.28 -2.15 -6.43
CA ASP A 374 -12.02 -2.64 -5.87
C ASP A 374 -11.49 -3.84 -6.66
N SER A 375 -12.38 -4.72 -7.16
CA SER A 375 -12.00 -5.79 -8.08
C SER A 375 -11.42 -5.24 -9.39
N ALA A 376 -11.98 -4.14 -9.91
CA ALA A 376 -11.50 -3.51 -11.13
C ALA A 376 -10.09 -2.93 -10.93
N VAL A 377 -9.85 -2.23 -9.82
CA VAL A 377 -8.52 -1.70 -9.47
C VAL A 377 -7.48 -2.81 -9.38
N ALA A 378 -7.78 -3.91 -8.67
CA ALA A 378 -6.85 -5.01 -8.53
C ALA A 378 -6.55 -5.72 -9.85
N LEU A 379 -7.57 -5.90 -10.71
CA LEU A 379 -7.39 -6.52 -12.01
C LEU A 379 -6.55 -5.64 -12.95
N VAL A 380 -6.82 -4.33 -12.98
CA VAL A 380 -6.03 -3.37 -13.77
C VAL A 380 -4.59 -3.34 -13.28
N ALA A 381 -4.35 -3.24 -11.96
CA ALA A 381 -3.01 -3.26 -11.39
C ALA A 381 -2.28 -4.58 -11.73
N PHE A 382 -2.96 -5.73 -11.65
CA PHE A 382 -2.41 -7.03 -12.03
C PHE A 382 -2.02 -7.09 -13.50
N ILE A 383 -2.93 -6.74 -14.42
CA ILE A 383 -2.70 -6.79 -15.86
C ILE A 383 -1.56 -5.84 -16.25
N LEU A 384 -1.57 -4.59 -15.77
CA LEU A 384 -0.51 -3.63 -16.08
C LEU A 384 0.85 -4.07 -15.52
N THR A 385 0.87 -4.71 -14.35
CA THR A 385 2.11 -5.23 -13.77
C THR A 385 2.70 -6.32 -14.67
N VAL A 386 1.88 -7.28 -15.10
CA VAL A 386 2.32 -8.42 -15.90
C VAL A 386 2.69 -8.00 -17.33
N PHE A 387 1.85 -7.20 -18.00
CA PHE A 387 1.96 -6.99 -19.44
C PHE A 387 2.59 -5.66 -19.85
N VAL A 388 2.72 -4.69 -18.94
CA VAL A 388 3.20 -3.34 -19.27
C VAL A 388 4.47 -3.01 -18.50
N ASN A 389 4.33 -2.54 -17.25
CA ASN A 389 5.44 -2.16 -16.39
C ASN A 389 4.91 -1.95 -14.97
N LEU A 390 5.64 -2.45 -13.97
CA LEU A 390 5.30 -2.27 -12.56
C LEU A 390 5.13 -0.80 -12.17
N THR A 391 5.98 0.09 -12.71
CA THR A 391 5.94 1.54 -12.44
C THR A 391 4.61 2.15 -12.84
N ILE A 392 4.18 1.87 -14.07
CA ILE A 392 2.91 2.35 -14.64
C ILE A 392 1.73 1.72 -13.89
N ALA A 393 1.83 0.44 -13.53
CA ALA A 393 0.78 -0.28 -12.82
C ALA A 393 0.47 0.33 -11.45
N VAL A 394 1.49 0.66 -10.65
CA VAL A 394 1.29 1.30 -9.34
C VAL A 394 0.69 2.69 -9.49
N GLY A 395 1.18 3.51 -10.43
CA GLY A 395 0.66 4.85 -10.68
C GLY A 395 -0.81 4.85 -11.10
N ILE A 396 -1.14 4.09 -12.16
CA ILE A 396 -2.52 3.98 -12.66
C ILE A 396 -3.44 3.35 -11.61
N GLY A 397 -2.97 2.30 -10.92
CA GLY A 397 -3.74 1.64 -9.86
C GLY A 397 -4.12 2.60 -8.73
N LEU A 398 -3.19 3.45 -8.28
CA LEU A 398 -3.45 4.42 -7.23
C LEU A 398 -4.41 5.53 -7.69
N VAL A 399 -4.22 6.06 -8.91
CA VAL A 399 -5.11 7.08 -9.49
C VAL A 399 -6.52 6.54 -9.63
N LEU A 400 -6.68 5.34 -10.20
CA LEU A 400 -7.99 4.71 -10.37
C LEU A 400 -8.67 4.47 -9.02
N ALA A 401 -7.93 4.00 -8.02
CA ALA A 401 -8.46 3.78 -6.68
C ALA A 401 -8.90 5.09 -6.02
N ALA A 402 -8.14 6.18 -6.19
CA ALA A 402 -8.51 7.51 -5.70
C ALA A 402 -9.77 8.04 -6.39
N LEU A 403 -9.89 7.89 -7.72
CA LEU A 403 -11.09 8.30 -8.46
C LEU A 403 -12.33 7.52 -8.03
N LEU A 404 -12.22 6.20 -7.84
CA LEU A 404 -13.33 5.37 -7.35
C LEU A 404 -13.71 5.70 -5.91
N PHE A 405 -12.73 6.04 -5.06
CA PHE A 405 -13.00 6.53 -3.72
C PHE A 405 -13.77 7.84 -3.75
N ILE A 406 -13.36 8.81 -4.58
CA ILE A 406 -14.06 10.09 -4.77
C ILE A 406 -15.50 9.85 -5.23
N LYS A 407 -15.69 8.98 -6.24
CA LYS A 407 -17.04 8.63 -6.75
C LYS A 407 -17.92 8.03 -5.66
N ARG A 408 -17.41 7.07 -4.89
CA ARG A 408 -18.18 6.46 -3.78
C ARG A 408 -18.53 7.49 -2.70
N MET A 409 -17.60 8.37 -2.35
CA MET A 409 -17.87 9.43 -1.37
C MET A 409 -18.90 10.44 -1.89
N SER A 410 -18.90 10.75 -3.19
CA SER A 410 -19.93 11.64 -3.76
C SER A 410 -21.31 11.01 -3.79
N GLU A 411 -21.41 9.69 -3.99
CA GLU A 411 -22.69 8.96 -4.01
C GLU A 411 -23.32 8.82 -2.61
N LEU A 412 -22.53 9.02 -1.53
CA LEU A 412 -23.05 9.07 -0.16
C LEU A 412 -23.74 10.40 0.16
N LEU A 413 -23.53 11.45 -0.63
CA LEU A 413 -24.24 12.70 -0.42
C LEU A 413 -25.70 12.56 -0.87
N ALA A 414 -26.61 12.58 0.08
CA ALA A 414 -28.04 12.56 -0.15
C ALA A 414 -28.68 13.87 0.31
N VAL A 415 -29.59 14.39 -0.51
CA VAL A 415 -30.45 15.53 -0.16
C VAL A 415 -31.88 15.03 -0.14
N THR A 416 -32.47 14.94 1.05
CA THR A 416 -33.82 14.42 1.24
C THR A 416 -34.75 15.52 1.74
N LYS A 417 -35.93 15.63 1.11
CA LYS A 417 -36.99 16.52 1.60
C LYS A 417 -37.61 15.89 2.85
N VAL A 418 -37.59 16.62 3.96
CA VAL A 418 -38.17 16.15 5.22
C VAL A 418 -39.55 16.77 5.40
N MET A 419 -40.57 15.95 5.66
CA MET A 419 -41.91 16.46 6.01
C MET A 419 -41.93 16.91 7.48
N PRO A 420 -42.62 18.01 7.84
CA PRO A 420 -42.67 18.57 9.20
C PRO A 420 -43.28 17.70 10.32
N ALA A 421 -43.35 16.36 10.20
CA ALA A 421 -44.05 15.49 11.15
C ALA A 421 -43.29 14.23 11.63
N ALA A 422 -42.04 13.99 11.22
CA ALA A 422 -41.44 12.64 11.31
C ALA A 422 -40.15 12.51 12.14
N ARG A 423 -40.02 13.14 13.30
CA ARG A 423 -38.82 12.91 14.15
C ARG A 423 -39.02 12.72 15.65
N ASP A 424 -40.26 12.52 16.12
CA ASP A 424 -40.53 12.34 17.55
C ASP A 424 -41.09 10.98 17.97
N THR A 425 -41.24 10.03 17.06
CA THR A 425 -41.56 8.65 17.45
C THR A 425 -40.37 7.76 17.21
N SER A 426 -39.72 7.36 18.30
CA SER A 426 -38.94 6.14 18.38
C SER A 426 -39.86 4.95 18.04
N ALA A 427 -39.98 4.60 16.76
CA ALA A 427 -40.64 3.38 16.30
C ALA A 427 -40.18 3.01 14.89
N THR A 428 -39.42 1.91 14.82
CA THR A 428 -39.40 0.86 13.80
C THR A 428 -39.57 1.24 12.32
N GLU A 429 -38.52 0.92 11.57
CA GLU A 429 -38.57 0.57 10.16
C GLU A 429 -39.78 -0.33 9.85
N GLU A 430 -40.73 0.14 9.05
CA GLU A 430 -41.54 -0.72 8.19
C GLU A 430 -42.21 0.12 7.09
N GLY A 431 -42.16 -0.43 5.87
CA GLY A 431 -42.46 0.28 4.63
C GLY A 431 -43.86 0.85 4.56
N VAL A 432 -43.95 2.15 4.32
CA VAL A 432 -45.18 2.79 3.84
C VAL A 432 -44.89 3.34 2.45
N GLN A 433 -45.53 2.75 1.45
CA GLN A 433 -45.55 3.24 0.08
C GLN A 433 -46.04 4.70 0.05
N PRO A 434 -45.46 5.58 -0.79
CA PRO A 434 -45.91 6.96 -0.86
C PRO A 434 -47.23 7.00 -1.63
N SER A 435 -48.36 6.92 -0.92
CA SER A 435 -49.64 7.32 -1.49
C SER A 435 -49.62 8.83 -1.73
N ALA A 436 -50.27 9.25 -2.82
CA ALA A 436 -50.29 10.60 -3.36
C ALA A 436 -50.88 11.64 -2.39
N ALA A 437 -50.09 12.05 -1.40
CA ALA A 437 -50.35 13.24 -0.61
C ALA A 437 -50.07 14.46 -1.50
N LYS A 438 -51.14 15.17 -1.88
CA LYS A 438 -51.09 16.48 -2.55
C LYS A 438 -50.03 17.37 -1.89
N GLU A 439 -49.24 18.05 -2.69
CA GLU A 439 -48.20 18.99 -2.25
C GLU A 439 -48.77 19.91 -1.16
N PRO A 440 -48.28 19.85 0.09
CA PRO A 440 -48.70 20.84 1.07
C PRO A 440 -48.15 22.18 0.62
N CYS A 441 -49.05 23.16 0.47
CA CYS A 441 -48.78 24.59 0.39
C CYS A 441 -48.12 25.07 1.69
N ALA A 442 -46.93 24.56 2.00
CA ALA A 442 -46.16 24.97 3.16
C ALA A 442 -45.19 26.08 2.71
N PRO A 443 -45.28 27.30 3.27
CA PRO A 443 -44.27 28.34 3.08
C PRO A 443 -42.88 27.90 3.57
N ILE A 444 -42.82 26.85 4.40
CA ILE A 444 -41.60 26.26 4.97
C ILE A 444 -41.21 25.01 4.18
N ARG A 445 -39.95 24.94 3.71
CA ARG A 445 -39.34 23.75 3.12
C ARG A 445 -38.15 23.29 3.93
N ILE A 446 -38.11 22.00 4.25
CA ILE A 446 -37.03 21.38 5.05
C ILE A 446 -36.29 20.37 4.18
N TYR A 447 -34.97 20.51 4.10
CA TYR A 447 -34.09 19.56 3.42
C TYR A 447 -32.99 19.10 4.37
N ALA A 448 -32.86 17.78 4.54
CA ALA A 448 -31.73 17.18 5.22
C ALA A 448 -30.61 16.89 4.23
N VAL A 449 -29.39 17.27 4.61
CA VAL A 449 -28.17 17.04 3.85
C VAL A 449 -27.35 16.00 4.60
N GLU A 450 -27.25 14.82 4.03
CA GLU A 450 -26.59 13.67 4.64
C GLU A 450 -25.35 13.31 3.83
N GLY A 451 -24.19 13.26 4.49
CA GLY A 451 -22.91 12.94 3.84
C GLY A 451 -21.99 14.15 3.63
N PRO A 452 -20.76 13.94 3.11
CA PRO A 452 -19.76 14.98 2.97
C PRO A 452 -20.05 15.90 1.77
N LEU A 453 -20.03 17.22 1.97
CA LEU A 453 -20.23 18.21 0.92
C LEU A 453 -18.88 18.74 0.41
N PHE A 454 -18.37 18.13 -0.66
CA PHE A 454 -17.05 18.46 -1.21
C PHE A 454 -17.08 18.60 -2.74
N PHE A 455 -15.97 18.95 -3.38
CA PHE A 455 -15.89 19.20 -4.82
C PHE A 455 -16.53 18.12 -5.71
N GLY A 456 -16.49 16.85 -5.29
CA GLY A 456 -17.08 15.73 -6.03
C GLY A 456 -18.60 15.66 -5.99
N ALA A 457 -19.25 16.32 -5.02
CA ALA A 457 -20.70 16.26 -4.80
C ALA A 457 -21.37 17.65 -4.75
N ALA A 458 -20.58 18.72 -4.66
CA ALA A 458 -21.08 20.10 -4.50
C ALA A 458 -22.01 20.55 -5.63
N GLN A 459 -21.76 20.14 -6.87
CA GLN A 459 -22.62 20.51 -8.00
C GLN A 459 -23.94 19.74 -7.97
N TYR A 460 -23.91 18.47 -7.62
CA TYR A 460 -25.11 17.65 -7.44
C TYR A 460 -25.99 18.24 -6.34
N PHE A 461 -25.41 18.63 -5.20
CA PHE A 461 -26.09 19.33 -4.12
C PHE A 461 -26.82 20.59 -4.59
N LEU A 462 -26.08 21.49 -5.26
CA LEU A 462 -26.61 22.77 -5.71
C LEU A 462 -27.77 22.56 -6.70
N ASN A 463 -27.56 21.74 -7.73
CA ASN A 463 -28.59 21.47 -8.73
C ASN A 463 -29.83 20.80 -8.10
N THR A 464 -29.62 19.81 -7.23
CA THR A 464 -30.74 19.09 -6.59
C THR A 464 -31.60 20.02 -5.75
N LEU A 465 -31.01 20.93 -4.97
CA LEU A 465 -31.79 21.88 -4.18
C LEU A 465 -32.42 22.98 -5.03
N MET A 466 -31.71 23.51 -6.03
CA MET A 466 -32.27 24.50 -6.95
C MET A 466 -33.47 23.93 -7.73
N ASP A 467 -33.38 22.68 -8.19
CA ASP A 467 -34.46 21.98 -8.91
C ASP A 467 -35.60 21.52 -7.98
N ALA A 468 -35.28 21.07 -6.76
CA ALA A 468 -36.30 20.65 -5.80
C ALA A 468 -37.09 21.86 -5.28
N VAL A 469 -36.47 23.04 -5.23
CA VAL A 469 -37.10 24.28 -4.80
C VAL A 469 -37.68 25.06 -5.99
N ARG A 470 -38.50 24.40 -6.82
CA ARG A 470 -39.15 25.00 -8.01
C ARG A 470 -40.14 26.14 -7.70
N SER A 471 -40.78 26.13 -6.54
CA SER A 471 -41.65 27.22 -6.09
C SER A 471 -41.02 27.96 -4.92
N LYS A 472 -41.15 29.29 -4.93
CA LYS A 472 -40.51 30.25 -4.03
C LYS A 472 -40.98 30.02 -2.58
N PRO A 473 -40.18 29.38 -1.70
CA PRO A 473 -40.57 29.23 -0.32
C PRO A 473 -40.30 30.53 0.43
N GLU A 474 -41.09 30.83 1.46
CA GLU A 474 -40.80 31.94 2.36
C GLU A 474 -39.70 31.56 3.37
N VAL A 475 -39.62 30.27 3.75
CA VAL A 475 -38.56 29.75 4.62
C VAL A 475 -37.95 28.46 4.08
N LEU A 476 -36.62 28.41 4.03
CA LEU A 476 -35.83 27.22 3.72
C LEU A 476 -35.03 26.80 4.95
N ILE A 477 -35.28 25.60 5.46
CA ILE A 477 -34.55 24.98 6.56
C ILE A 477 -33.60 23.93 5.99
N LEU A 478 -32.30 24.10 6.19
CA LEU A 478 -31.27 23.13 5.83
C LEU A 478 -30.79 22.41 7.09
N ASP A 479 -31.11 21.12 7.19
CA ASP A 479 -30.64 20.27 8.26
C ASP A 479 -29.29 19.64 7.91
N LEU A 480 -28.23 20.11 8.58
CA LEU A 480 -26.83 19.72 8.36
C LEU A 480 -26.31 18.79 9.48
N GLU A 481 -27.19 18.24 10.33
CA GLU A 481 -26.83 17.32 11.43
C GLU A 481 -25.94 16.16 10.97
N ARG A 482 -26.24 15.61 9.79
CA ARG A 482 -25.54 14.46 9.19
C ARG A 482 -24.52 14.86 8.13
N MET A 483 -24.06 16.11 8.14
CA MET A 483 -22.99 16.60 7.25
C MET A 483 -21.67 16.70 8.03
N PRO A 484 -20.80 15.67 8.00
CA PRO A 484 -19.59 15.65 8.81
C PRO A 484 -18.48 16.57 8.29
N PHE A 485 -18.55 16.98 7.02
CA PHE A 485 -17.46 17.64 6.33
C PHE A 485 -17.95 18.55 5.20
N ILE A 486 -17.33 19.72 5.07
CA ILE A 486 -17.46 20.61 3.91
C ILE A 486 -16.09 21.11 3.44
N ASP A 487 -15.85 21.14 2.13
CA ASP A 487 -14.65 21.77 1.55
C ASP A 487 -14.94 23.16 0.97
N ALA A 488 -13.92 23.80 0.38
CA ALA A 488 -14.07 25.14 -0.21
C ALA A 488 -15.06 25.18 -1.38
N THR A 489 -15.18 24.11 -2.17
CA THR A 489 -16.10 24.04 -3.30
C THR A 489 -17.54 23.84 -2.80
N GLY A 490 -17.71 22.95 -1.82
CA GLY A 490 -18.97 22.74 -1.12
C GLY A 490 -19.48 24.01 -0.44
N GLU A 491 -18.59 24.73 0.25
CA GLU A 491 -18.91 26.02 0.87
C GLU A 491 -19.29 27.07 -0.17
N ALA A 492 -18.54 27.21 -1.26
CA ALA A 492 -18.86 28.15 -2.32
C ALA A 492 -20.24 27.87 -2.92
N ASN A 493 -20.59 26.60 -3.16
CA ASN A 493 -21.89 26.22 -3.68
C ASN A 493 -23.02 26.46 -2.66
N LEU A 494 -22.79 26.19 -1.37
CA LEU A 494 -23.73 26.55 -0.31
C LEU A 494 -23.91 28.08 -0.22
N HIS A 495 -22.84 28.84 -0.38
CA HIS A 495 -22.90 30.30 -0.39
C HIS A 495 -23.70 30.83 -1.60
N VAL A 496 -23.53 30.23 -2.79
CA VAL A 496 -24.36 30.53 -3.97
C VAL A 496 -25.83 30.22 -3.70
N LEU A 497 -26.13 29.05 -3.13
CA LEU A 497 -27.49 28.62 -2.78
C LEU A 497 -28.15 29.61 -1.80
N VAL A 498 -27.47 29.93 -0.70
CA VAL A 498 -27.97 30.87 0.31
C VAL A 498 -28.20 32.24 -0.30
N ARG A 499 -27.27 32.76 -1.11
CA ARG A 499 -27.41 34.05 -1.77
C ARG A 499 -28.59 34.08 -2.73
N HIS A 500 -28.83 32.98 -3.45
CA HIS A 500 -29.97 32.86 -4.36
C HIS A 500 -31.30 32.93 -3.61
N PHE A 501 -31.45 32.23 -2.49
CA PHE A 501 -32.70 32.26 -1.70
C PHE A 501 -32.88 33.57 -0.93
N GLN A 502 -31.83 34.10 -0.29
CA GLN A 502 -31.91 35.41 0.38
C GLN A 502 -32.22 36.55 -0.59
N GLY A 503 -31.67 36.52 -1.82
CA GLY A 503 -31.99 37.50 -2.87
C GLY A 503 -33.42 37.40 -3.39
N ASN A 504 -34.12 36.32 -3.08
CA ASN A 504 -35.52 36.07 -3.40
C ASN A 504 -36.43 36.27 -2.17
N ASP A 505 -35.98 37.00 -1.14
CA ASP A 505 -36.72 37.24 0.12
C ASP A 505 -37.11 35.95 0.88
N CYS A 506 -36.35 34.86 0.71
CA CYS A 506 -36.52 33.63 1.47
C CYS A 506 -35.61 33.61 2.70
N LEU A 507 -36.18 33.34 3.87
CA LEU A 507 -35.45 33.14 5.11
C LEU A 507 -34.76 31.78 5.11
N VAL A 508 -33.43 31.76 5.19
CA VAL A 508 -32.65 30.51 5.26
C VAL A 508 -32.22 30.23 6.69
N LEU A 509 -32.63 29.07 7.23
CA LEU A 509 -32.27 28.59 8.56
C LEU A 509 -31.39 27.34 8.42
N ILE A 510 -30.36 27.23 9.27
CA ILE A 510 -29.47 26.06 9.31
C ILE A 510 -29.62 25.35 10.66
N THR A 511 -29.78 24.02 10.64
CA THR A 511 -29.84 23.20 11.85
C THR A 511 -28.73 22.17 11.94
N GLY A 512 -28.34 21.80 13.17
CA GLY A 512 -27.48 20.64 13.42
C GLY A 512 -26.02 20.78 12.94
N ILE A 513 -25.54 21.98 12.62
CA ILE A 513 -24.19 22.13 12.03
C ILE A 513 -23.07 21.60 12.93
N GLN A 514 -22.24 20.69 12.38
CA GLN A 514 -21.09 20.14 13.08
C GLN A 514 -19.90 21.13 13.14
N HIS A 515 -18.87 20.79 13.94
CA HIS A 515 -17.73 21.67 14.20
C HIS A 515 -16.96 22.07 12.93
N GLN A 516 -16.55 21.11 12.09
CA GLN A 516 -15.74 21.41 10.89
C GLN A 516 -16.51 22.28 9.87
N PRO A 517 -17.77 21.97 9.52
CA PRO A 517 -18.54 22.87 8.67
C PRO A 517 -18.74 24.25 9.25
N ARG A 518 -19.03 24.35 10.55
CA ARG A 518 -19.21 25.64 11.22
C ARG A 518 -17.95 26.51 11.14
N GLU A 519 -16.78 25.96 11.42
CA GLU A 519 -15.52 26.69 11.30
C GLU A 519 -15.28 27.18 9.86
N MET A 520 -15.61 26.36 8.87
CA MET A 520 -15.48 26.75 7.46
C MET A 520 -16.39 27.93 7.11
N LEU A 521 -17.67 27.89 7.54
CA LEU A 521 -18.63 28.98 7.30
C LEU A 521 -18.24 30.28 8.02
N ILE A 522 -17.62 30.18 9.20
CA ILE A 522 -17.10 31.34 9.93
C ILE A 522 -15.94 31.96 9.16
N ARG A 523 -15.01 31.14 8.68
CA ARG A 523 -13.82 31.61 7.92
C ARG A 523 -14.19 32.20 6.56
N SER A 524 -15.19 31.65 5.88
CA SER A 524 -15.64 32.15 4.58
C SER A 524 -16.48 33.42 4.67
N GLY A 525 -17.01 33.74 5.86
CA GLY A 525 -17.94 34.85 6.07
C GLY A 525 -19.39 34.51 5.73
N LEU A 526 -19.72 33.26 5.39
CA LEU A 526 -21.11 32.84 5.18
C LEU A 526 -21.90 32.80 6.51
N TYR A 527 -21.25 32.46 7.63
CA TYR A 527 -21.87 32.42 8.95
C TYR A 527 -22.49 33.77 9.37
N PRO A 528 -21.75 34.91 9.38
CA PRO A 528 -22.36 36.21 9.69
C PRO A 528 -23.39 36.67 8.65
N ARG A 529 -23.28 36.23 7.38
CA ARG A 529 -24.23 36.59 6.32
C ARG A 529 -25.60 35.92 6.46
N ILE A 530 -25.61 34.66 6.89
CA ILE A 530 -26.86 33.95 7.21
C ILE A 530 -27.53 34.58 8.43
N GLY A 531 -26.73 35.04 9.39
CA GLY A 531 -27.20 35.64 10.64
C GLY A 531 -27.02 34.63 11.79
N GLN A 532 -26.41 35.09 12.89
CA GLN A 532 -26.08 34.19 14.01
C GLN A 532 -27.32 33.54 14.65
N THR A 533 -28.44 34.25 14.63
CA THR A 533 -29.74 33.80 15.16
C THR A 533 -30.43 32.76 14.28
N HIS A 534 -29.95 32.54 13.05
CA HIS A 534 -30.53 31.58 12.09
C HIS A 534 -29.84 30.20 12.11
N PHE A 535 -28.88 30.01 13.04
CA PHE A 535 -28.28 28.72 13.33
C PHE A 535 -28.90 28.14 14.60
N LEU A 536 -29.63 27.03 14.45
CA LEU A 536 -30.39 26.40 15.54
C LEU A 536 -29.89 24.98 15.80
N ALA A 537 -30.08 24.47 17.01
CA ALA A 537 -29.57 23.16 17.38
C ALA A 537 -30.42 22.05 16.76
N ARG A 538 -31.75 22.22 16.78
CA ARG A 538 -32.71 21.19 16.32
C ARG A 538 -33.64 21.71 15.26
N THR A 539 -34.07 20.82 14.36
CA THR A 539 -35.04 21.13 13.29
C THR A 539 -36.36 21.69 13.83
N LYS A 540 -36.83 21.21 14.99
CA LYS A 540 -38.07 21.74 15.61
C LYS A 540 -37.97 23.21 15.98
N GLU A 541 -36.87 23.60 16.64
CA GLU A 541 -36.62 25.00 17.01
C GLU A 541 -36.61 25.90 15.77
N ALA A 542 -36.10 25.40 14.64
CA ALA A 542 -36.12 26.12 13.37
C ALA A 542 -37.51 26.25 12.77
N VAL A 543 -38.36 25.22 12.90
CA VAL A 543 -39.77 25.30 12.49
C VAL A 543 -40.52 26.29 13.38
N ASP A 544 -40.33 26.25 14.70
CA ASP A 544 -40.99 27.16 15.64
C ASP A 544 -40.57 28.61 15.37
N TYR A 545 -39.27 28.85 15.18
CA TYR A 545 -38.75 30.17 14.79
C TYR A 545 -39.33 30.64 13.45
N ALA A 546 -39.37 29.76 12.44
CA ALA A 546 -39.99 30.07 11.15
C ALA A 546 -41.46 30.48 11.28
N LEU A 547 -42.23 29.78 12.13
CA LEU A 547 -43.65 30.07 12.37
C LEU A 547 -43.90 31.40 13.09
N THR A 548 -42.91 31.93 13.82
CA THR A 548 -43.02 33.28 14.42
C THR A 548 -42.78 34.41 13.42
N GLN A 549 -42.01 34.14 12.36
CA GLN A 549 -41.69 35.11 11.32
C GLN A 549 -42.72 35.10 10.17
N LEU A 550 -43.46 34.01 10.03
CA LEU A 550 -44.49 33.84 9.00
C LEU A 550 -45.85 34.36 9.48
N ASP A 551 -46.45 35.26 8.71
CA ASP A 551 -47.81 35.76 8.95
C ASP A 551 -48.84 34.74 8.38
N VAL A 552 -48.87 33.55 8.98
CA VAL A 552 -49.67 32.42 8.48
C VAL A 552 -51.16 32.73 8.63
N ARG A 553 -51.86 33.02 7.52
CA ARG A 553 -53.33 32.99 7.48
C ARG A 553 -53.80 31.57 7.80
N PRO A 554 -54.74 31.36 8.73
CA PRO A 554 -55.21 30.03 9.09
C PRO A 554 -55.85 29.37 7.87
N CYS A 555 -55.31 28.22 7.46
CA CYS A 555 -55.89 27.37 6.44
C CYS A 555 -56.38 26.11 7.15
N ASP A 556 -57.69 25.85 7.09
CA ASP A 556 -58.37 24.78 7.83
C ASP A 556 -57.94 23.36 7.42
N GLU A 557 -57.15 23.21 6.34
CA GLU A 557 -56.65 21.93 5.84
C GLU A 557 -55.12 21.73 6.03
N CYS A 558 -54.41 22.66 6.67
CA CYS A 558 -52.95 22.62 6.75
C CYS A 558 -52.44 21.97 8.05
N GLN A 559 -51.64 20.88 7.96
CA GLN A 559 -50.98 20.22 9.10
C GLN A 559 -50.12 21.18 9.96
N ILE A 560 -49.66 22.30 9.41
CA ILE A 560 -48.89 23.33 10.15
C ILE A 560 -49.81 24.15 11.08
N CYS A 561 -51.08 24.38 10.72
CA CYS A 561 -52.04 25.03 11.61
C CYS A 561 -52.37 24.18 12.83
N LEU A 562 -52.38 22.84 12.69
CA LEU A 562 -52.50 21.89 13.81
C LEU A 562 -51.29 21.95 14.76
N LEU A 563 -50.07 22.13 14.23
CA LEU A 563 -48.86 22.32 15.05
C LEU A 563 -48.91 23.62 15.86
N ARG A 564 -49.43 24.71 15.27
CA ARG A 564 -49.62 26.00 15.98
C ARG A 564 -50.67 25.91 17.09
N GLN A 565 -51.71 25.08 16.93
CA GLN A 565 -52.71 24.81 17.98
C GLN A 565 -52.13 23.98 19.13
N ASN A 566 -51.29 22.98 18.83
CA ASN A 566 -50.65 22.16 19.86
C ASN A 566 -49.57 22.93 20.66
N ALA A 567 -48.82 23.83 20.01
CA ALA A 567 -47.84 24.68 20.71
C ALA A 567 -48.50 25.69 21.68
N LYS A 568 -49.72 26.15 21.38
CA LYS A 568 -50.51 27.02 22.27
C LYS A 568 -51.23 26.26 23.40
N ALA A 569 -51.32 24.94 23.33
CA ALA A 569 -51.98 24.12 24.34
C ALA A 569 -51.04 23.70 25.50
N THR A 570 -49.76 24.05 25.41
CA THR A 570 -48.72 23.71 26.40
C THR A 570 -48.20 24.88 27.23
N ASP A 571 -48.83 26.06 27.15
CA ASP A 571 -48.59 27.19 28.06
C ASP A 571 -49.59 27.23 29.21
#